data_AF-A0A4Y3K9K9-F1
#
_entry.id   AF-A0A4Y3K9K9-F1
#
_cell.length_a   1.000
_cell.length_b   1.000
_cell.length_c   1.000
_cell.angle_alpha   90.00
_cell.angle_beta   90.00
_cell.angle_gamma   90.00
#
_symmetry.space_group_name_H-M   'P 1'
#
loop_
_entity.id
_entity.type
_entity.pdbx_description
1 polymer ?
#
loop_
_entity_poly.entity_id
_entity_poly.type
_entity_poly.pdbx_seq_one_letter_code
_entity_poly.pdbx_strand_id
1 'polypeptide(L)'
;MALRLIGYWRNDQHPEYPDPYDMVDPTWDEDERYVVVGYLNAGTYLRHFMGLSPCRFCGQHNGASEYTDGVLVWPEGLSHYIEDHDVRLPRAIEDYVLGRVARLEGASVSVDWWQTGAHEQPEPLAPLERLVWNGNAQLVIQPGRRFPGLFVQGDTLSNHIDGPRSAELLAWYEQMMAAAGLERLPYSR
;
A
#
# COMPACT_ATOMS: atom_id res chain seq x y z
N MET A 1 -7.70 -9.15 -8.20
CA MET A 1 -6.74 -8.25 -7.52
C MET A 1 -5.72 -9.12 -6.80
N ALA A 2 -4.45 -8.74 -6.75
CA ALA A 2 -3.40 -9.49 -6.04
C ALA A 2 -2.88 -8.67 -4.85
N LEU A 3 -2.84 -9.29 -3.67
CA LEU A 3 -2.27 -8.70 -2.44
C LEU A 3 -0.76 -8.94 -2.40
N ARG A 4 0.00 -8.01 -1.81
CA ARG A 4 1.45 -8.13 -1.65
C ARG A 4 1.76 -8.64 -0.25
N LEU A 5 2.46 -9.77 -0.18
CA LEU A 5 2.85 -10.43 1.06
C LEU A 5 4.00 -9.68 1.74
N ILE A 6 3.87 -9.41 3.04
CA ILE A 6 4.96 -8.88 3.89
C ILE A 6 5.00 -9.63 5.24
N GLY A 7 6.15 -9.60 5.91
CA GLY A 7 6.30 -10.14 7.27
C GLY A 7 6.42 -11.65 7.37
N TYR A 8 6.75 -12.34 6.26
CA TYR A 8 7.03 -13.77 6.26
C TYR A 8 8.53 -13.98 6.30
N TRP A 9 8.95 -14.84 7.21
CA TRP A 9 10.34 -15.05 7.55
C TRP A 9 10.86 -16.38 7.04
N ARG A 10 12.16 -16.40 6.76
CA ARG A 10 12.91 -17.58 6.36
C ARG A 10 12.60 -18.79 7.25
N ASN A 11 12.43 -19.95 6.62
CA ASN A 11 12.30 -21.24 7.28
C ASN A 11 12.67 -22.37 6.31
N ASP A 12 12.64 -23.63 6.77
CA ASP A 12 13.03 -24.80 5.97
C ASP A 12 12.22 -24.97 4.67
N GLN A 13 10.95 -24.55 4.65
CA GLN A 13 10.07 -24.63 3.48
C GLN A 13 10.22 -23.42 2.56
N HIS A 14 10.58 -22.27 3.11
CA HIS A 14 10.76 -20.99 2.41
C HIS A 14 12.12 -20.36 2.74
N PRO A 15 13.23 -20.96 2.27
CA PRO A 15 14.58 -20.44 2.52
C PRO A 15 14.82 -19.08 1.83
N GLU A 16 14.04 -18.74 0.82
CA GLU A 16 14.11 -17.50 0.04
C GLU A 16 13.59 -16.27 0.79
N TYR A 17 12.82 -16.45 1.86
CA TYR A 17 12.28 -15.32 2.62
C TYR A 17 13.37 -14.58 3.42
N PRO A 18 13.12 -13.30 3.78
CA PRO A 18 14.03 -12.53 4.62
C PRO A 18 14.24 -13.19 5.97
N ASP A 19 15.45 -13.02 6.50
CA ASP A 19 15.75 -13.33 7.89
C ASP A 19 15.48 -12.06 8.72
N PRO A 20 14.57 -12.10 9.72
CA PRO A 20 14.25 -10.90 10.47
C PRO A 20 15.42 -10.41 11.34
N TYR A 21 16.40 -11.27 11.66
CA TYR A 21 17.61 -10.85 12.36
C TYR A 21 18.45 -9.84 11.54
N ASP A 22 18.41 -9.94 10.21
CA ASP A 22 19.12 -9.03 9.29
C ASP A 22 18.43 -7.65 9.17
N MET A 23 17.25 -7.50 9.77
CA MET A 23 16.38 -6.34 9.63
C MET A 23 16.23 -5.54 10.93
N VAL A 24 16.98 -5.90 11.98
CA VAL A 24 16.93 -5.19 13.27
C VAL A 24 17.63 -3.84 13.16
N ASP A 25 16.90 -2.76 13.47
CA ASP A 25 17.41 -1.40 13.50
C ASP A 25 16.90 -0.67 14.75
N PRO A 26 17.66 -0.70 15.87
CA PRO A 26 17.32 -0.01 17.11
C PRO A 26 17.39 1.52 17.00
N THR A 27 17.88 2.05 15.87
CA THR A 27 17.94 3.49 15.62
C THR A 27 16.71 4.00 14.85
N TRP A 28 15.74 3.12 14.58
CA TRP A 28 14.47 3.52 14.01
C TRP A 28 13.75 4.52 14.92
N ASP A 29 13.40 5.67 14.34
CA ASP A 29 12.53 6.68 14.95
C ASP A 29 11.29 6.06 15.62
N GLU A 30 11.12 6.38 16.89
CA GLU A 30 10.12 5.76 17.76
C GLU A 30 8.69 6.15 17.36
N ASP A 31 8.48 7.38 16.89
CA ASP A 31 7.18 7.88 16.46
C ASP A 31 6.74 7.20 15.16
N GLU A 32 7.63 7.10 14.16
CA GLU A 32 7.36 6.35 12.93
C GLU A 32 7.08 4.87 13.22
N ARG A 33 7.89 4.25 14.08
CA ARG A 33 7.71 2.86 14.49
C ARG A 33 6.35 2.63 15.15
N TYR A 34 5.96 3.52 16.07
CA TYR A 34 4.66 3.47 16.74
C TYR A 34 3.50 3.53 15.75
N VAL A 35 3.56 4.43 14.77
CA VAL A 35 2.54 4.54 13.71
C VAL A 35 2.46 3.25 12.88
N VAL A 36 3.61 2.66 12.51
CA VAL A 36 3.63 1.41 11.75
C VAL A 36 3.04 0.24 12.55
N VAL A 37 3.38 0.11 13.83
CA VAL A 37 2.80 -0.91 14.72
C VAL A 37 1.28 -0.74 14.81
N GLY A 38 0.81 0.48 15.08
CA GLY A 38 -0.63 0.78 15.17
C GLY A 38 -1.37 0.45 13.88
N TYR A 39 -0.79 0.78 12.73
CA TYR A 39 -1.33 0.42 11.42
C TYR A 39 -1.49 -1.09 11.22
N LEU A 40 -0.45 -1.87 11.55
CA LEU A 40 -0.47 -3.32 11.36
C LEU A 40 -1.47 -4.01 12.29
N ASN A 41 -1.59 -3.53 13.53
CA ASN A 41 -2.56 -4.03 14.51
C ASN A 41 -4.01 -3.67 14.15
N ALA A 42 -4.23 -2.59 13.39
CA ALA A 42 -5.56 -2.15 12.95
C ALA A 42 -5.98 -2.75 11.59
N GLY A 43 -5.23 -3.71 11.05
CA GLY A 43 -5.53 -4.33 9.76
C GLY A 43 -6.89 -5.02 9.71
N THR A 44 -7.46 -5.11 8.51
CA THR A 44 -8.71 -5.86 8.29
C THR A 44 -8.43 -7.34 8.34
N TYR A 45 -9.23 -8.10 9.09
CA TYR A 45 -9.16 -9.56 9.10
C TYR A 45 -9.30 -10.15 7.69
N LEU A 46 -8.31 -10.96 7.28
CA LEU A 46 -8.34 -11.68 6.01
C LEU A 46 -8.68 -13.15 6.21
N ARG A 47 -7.91 -13.87 7.05
CA ARG A 47 -8.07 -15.30 7.29
C ARG A 47 -7.36 -15.77 8.55
N HIS A 48 -7.63 -17.01 8.95
CA HIS A 48 -7.06 -17.67 10.13
C HIS A 48 -6.63 -19.10 9.80
N PHE A 49 -5.59 -19.59 10.47
CA PHE A 49 -5.02 -20.92 10.30
C PHE A 49 -5.08 -21.73 11.60
N MET A 50 -5.06 -23.05 11.50
CA MET A 50 -5.14 -23.96 12.67
C MET A 50 -3.79 -24.16 13.38
N GLY A 51 -2.89 -23.18 13.35
CA GLY A 51 -1.55 -23.27 13.94
C GLY A 51 -1.01 -21.91 14.37
N LEU A 52 -0.30 -21.89 15.50
CA LEU A 52 0.34 -20.69 16.03
C LEU A 52 1.72 -20.50 15.42
N SER A 53 2.06 -19.26 15.07
CA SER A 53 3.41 -18.90 14.65
C SER A 53 4.24 -18.54 15.89
N PRO A 54 5.42 -19.14 16.10
CA PRO A 54 6.34 -18.71 17.15
C PRO A 54 7.21 -17.54 16.67
N CYS A 55 7.48 -16.57 17.53
CA CYS A 55 8.46 -15.53 17.26
C CYS A 55 9.86 -16.13 17.11
N ARG A 56 10.64 -15.71 16.10
CA ARG A 56 12.00 -16.23 15.86
C ARG A 56 13.01 -15.73 16.88
N PHE A 57 12.72 -14.62 17.57
CA PHE A 57 13.59 -14.02 18.60
C PHE A 57 13.31 -14.60 19.99
N CYS A 58 12.05 -14.59 20.43
CA CYS A 58 11.68 -14.97 21.80
C CYS A 58 10.87 -16.26 21.92
N GLY A 59 10.46 -16.88 20.81
CA GLY A 59 9.67 -18.11 20.80
C GLY A 59 8.20 -17.96 21.21
N GLN A 60 7.75 -16.76 21.61
CA GLN A 60 6.36 -16.52 21.99
C GLN A 60 5.41 -16.74 20.80
N HIS A 61 4.22 -17.28 21.06
CA HIS A 61 3.20 -17.38 20.04
C HIS A 61 2.65 -16.00 19.69
N ASN A 62 2.81 -15.58 18.44
CA ASN A 62 2.41 -14.26 17.96
C ASN A 62 1.23 -14.32 16.99
N GLY A 63 0.31 -15.27 17.22
CA GLY A 63 -0.95 -15.34 16.50
C GLY A 63 -1.02 -16.42 15.42
N ALA A 64 -2.19 -16.47 14.78
CA ALA A 64 -2.55 -17.47 13.76
C ALA A 64 -3.41 -16.87 12.64
N SER A 65 -3.56 -15.54 12.62
CA SER A 65 -4.38 -14.83 11.65
C SER A 65 -3.51 -14.04 10.67
N GLU A 66 -4.12 -13.64 9.56
CA GLU A 66 -3.57 -12.67 8.62
C GLU A 66 -4.51 -11.47 8.50
N TYR A 67 -3.89 -10.30 8.35
CA TYR A 67 -4.55 -9.03 8.15
C TYR A 67 -4.22 -8.43 6.78
N THR A 68 -5.07 -7.51 6.32
CA THR A 68 -4.90 -6.78 5.07
C THR A 68 -5.48 -5.37 5.15
N ASP A 69 -5.00 -4.48 4.29
CA ASP A 69 -5.60 -3.17 4.01
C ASP A 69 -6.20 -3.08 2.59
N GLY A 70 -6.28 -4.23 1.91
CA GLY A 70 -6.65 -4.37 0.50
C GLY A 70 -5.49 -4.24 -0.49
N VAL A 71 -4.25 -3.99 -0.05
CA VAL A 71 -3.05 -3.92 -0.90
C VAL A 71 -1.95 -4.84 -0.38
N LEU A 72 -1.66 -4.77 0.91
CA LEU A 72 -0.71 -5.62 1.61
C LEU A 72 -1.46 -6.72 2.36
N VAL A 73 -0.80 -7.85 2.58
CA VAL A 73 -1.25 -8.92 3.49
C VAL A 73 -0.08 -9.31 4.38
N TRP A 74 -0.35 -9.47 5.67
CA TRP A 74 0.67 -9.74 6.68
C TRP A 74 0.14 -10.64 7.80
N PRO A 75 1.01 -11.39 8.49
CA PRO A 75 0.60 -12.16 9.66
C PRO A 75 0.32 -11.23 10.84
N GLU A 76 -0.63 -11.62 11.68
CA GLU A 76 -0.99 -10.97 12.94
C GLU A 76 0.25 -10.59 13.77
N GLY A 77 1.22 -11.51 13.84
CA GLY A 77 2.42 -11.33 14.63
C GLY A 77 3.50 -10.43 14.06
N LEU A 78 3.30 -9.77 12.91
CA LEU A 78 4.29 -8.87 12.33
C LEU A 78 4.57 -7.66 13.24
N SER A 79 3.54 -7.12 13.89
CA SER A 79 3.69 -6.00 14.82
C SER A 79 4.63 -6.34 15.99
N HIS A 80 4.54 -7.55 16.54
CA HIS A 80 5.44 -8.02 17.59
C HIS A 80 6.93 -7.98 17.20
N TYR A 81 7.27 -8.27 15.94
CA TYR A 81 8.66 -8.15 15.47
C TYR A 81 9.17 -6.71 15.50
N ILE A 82 8.29 -5.77 15.15
CA ILE A 82 8.64 -4.34 15.09
C ILE A 82 8.70 -3.74 16.50
N GLU A 83 7.69 -4.03 17.32
CA GLU A 83 7.51 -3.45 18.65
C GLU A 83 8.52 -3.99 19.67
N ASP A 84 8.73 -5.31 19.69
CA ASP A 84 9.52 -5.97 20.74
C ASP A 84 10.95 -6.30 20.30
N HIS A 85 11.24 -6.33 19.00
CA HIS A 85 12.55 -6.78 18.46
C HIS A 85 13.19 -5.80 17.48
N ASP A 86 12.68 -4.56 17.38
CA ASP A 86 13.23 -3.50 16.52
C ASP A 86 13.40 -3.90 15.04
N VAL A 87 12.61 -4.86 14.56
CA VAL A 87 12.65 -5.29 13.16
C VAL A 87 12.08 -4.18 12.30
N ARG A 88 12.93 -3.57 11.47
CA ARG A 88 12.59 -2.49 10.56
C ARG A 88 12.22 -3.01 9.19
N LEU A 89 11.03 -2.65 8.71
CA LEU A 89 10.54 -3.07 7.40
C LEU A 89 11.32 -2.37 6.27
N PRO A 90 11.26 -2.86 5.02
CA PRO A 90 11.85 -2.14 3.90
C PRO A 90 11.22 -0.75 3.76
N ARG A 91 12.04 0.27 3.46
CA ARG A 91 11.58 1.68 3.39
C ARG A 91 10.36 1.91 2.52
N ALA A 92 10.23 1.22 1.39
CA ALA A 92 9.05 1.32 0.52
C ALA A 92 7.73 0.90 1.22
N ILE A 93 7.80 0.01 2.20
CA ILE A 93 6.65 -0.39 3.02
C ILE A 93 6.39 0.63 4.12
N GLU A 94 7.43 1.13 4.79
CA GLU A 94 7.31 2.22 5.77
C GLU A 94 6.63 3.44 5.14
N ASP A 95 7.17 3.94 4.02
CA ASP A 95 6.63 5.09 3.29
C ASP A 95 5.17 4.89 2.86
N TYR A 96 4.83 3.67 2.43
CA TYR A 96 3.46 3.31 2.09
C TYR A 96 2.51 3.42 3.29
N VAL A 97 2.92 2.85 4.43
CA VAL A 97 2.14 2.83 5.67
C VAL A 97 1.97 4.23 6.23
N LEU A 98 3.07 4.96 6.41
CA LEU A 98 3.06 6.33 6.93
C LEU A 98 2.22 7.24 6.02
N GLY A 99 2.42 7.17 4.71
CA GLY A 99 1.63 7.92 3.75
C GLY A 99 0.15 7.54 3.77
N ARG A 100 -0.21 6.30 4.11
CA ARG A 100 -1.62 5.87 4.24
C ARG A 100 -2.26 6.40 5.52
N VAL A 101 -1.56 6.33 6.64
CA VAL A 101 -2.04 6.90 7.92
C VAL A 101 -2.25 8.40 7.78
N ALA A 102 -1.26 9.13 7.27
CA ALA A 102 -1.37 10.58 7.06
C ALA A 102 -2.56 10.97 6.17
N ARG A 103 -2.88 10.17 5.14
CA ARG A 103 -4.08 10.40 4.30
C ARG A 103 -5.39 10.22 5.07
N LEU A 104 -5.46 9.24 5.97
CA LEU A 104 -6.65 8.97 6.78
C LEU A 104 -6.82 10.01 7.88
N GLU A 105 -5.73 10.45 8.52
CA GLU A 105 -5.75 11.54 9.49
C GLU A 105 -6.22 12.86 8.88
N GLY A 106 -5.86 13.12 7.62
CA GLY A 106 -6.33 14.29 6.87
C GLY A 106 -7.75 14.17 6.29
N ALA A 107 -8.44 13.03 6.45
CA ALA A 107 -9.76 12.83 5.88
C ALA A 107 -10.84 13.58 6.67
N SER A 108 -11.84 14.13 5.97
CA SER A 108 -13.02 14.69 6.62
C SER A 108 -13.95 13.57 7.12
N VAL A 109 -14.47 13.74 8.34
CA VAL A 109 -15.44 12.82 8.93
C VAL A 109 -16.84 13.41 8.80
N SER A 110 -17.73 12.71 8.08
CA SER A 110 -19.13 13.12 7.95
C SER A 110 -19.95 12.62 9.14
N VAL A 111 -20.25 13.53 10.07
CA VAL A 111 -21.15 13.24 11.20
C VAL A 111 -22.60 13.16 10.73
N ASP A 112 -22.98 14.00 9.76
CA ASP A 112 -24.35 14.11 9.24
C ASP A 112 -24.83 12.80 8.62
N TRP A 113 -23.95 12.06 7.93
CA TRP A 113 -24.28 10.76 7.35
C TRP A 113 -24.79 9.78 8.42
N TRP A 114 -24.14 9.73 9.59
CA TRP A 114 -24.60 8.91 10.70
C TRP A 114 -25.88 9.46 11.34
N GLN A 115 -25.95 10.77 11.59
CA GLN A 115 -27.10 11.41 12.25
C GLN A 115 -28.40 11.30 11.45
N THR A 116 -28.29 11.26 10.13
CA THR A 116 -29.42 11.08 9.20
C THR A 116 -29.76 9.61 8.94
N GLY A 117 -29.22 8.69 9.76
CA GLY A 117 -29.56 7.28 9.73
C GLY A 117 -28.81 6.45 8.69
N ALA A 118 -27.62 6.89 8.24
CA ALA A 118 -26.78 6.17 7.27
C ALA A 118 -27.56 5.76 6.00
N HIS A 119 -28.42 6.65 5.51
CA HIS A 119 -29.40 6.37 4.45
C HIS A 119 -28.74 6.17 3.07
N GLU A 120 -27.55 6.74 2.86
CA GLU A 120 -26.72 6.47 1.69
C GLU A 120 -25.82 5.27 1.97
N GLN A 121 -25.83 4.25 1.11
CA GLN A 121 -24.85 3.17 1.18
C GLN A 121 -23.46 3.75 0.89
N PRO A 122 -22.43 3.41 1.69
CA PRO A 122 -21.07 3.83 1.37
C PRO A 122 -20.71 3.24 0.00
N GLU A 123 -20.19 4.08 -0.90
CA GLU A 123 -19.76 3.58 -2.21
C GLU A 123 -18.72 2.47 -2.00
N PRO A 124 -18.90 1.29 -2.63
CA PRO A 124 -17.85 0.28 -2.62
C PRO A 124 -16.57 0.92 -3.17
N LEU A 125 -15.40 0.54 -2.64
CA LEU A 125 -14.11 0.96 -3.19
C LEU A 125 -14.08 0.59 -4.67
N ALA A 126 -14.37 1.56 -5.53
CA ALA A 126 -14.56 1.28 -6.92
C ALA A 126 -13.21 0.87 -7.51
N PRO A 127 -13.16 -0.24 -8.27
CA PRO A 127 -11.93 -0.62 -8.95
C PRO A 127 -11.49 0.55 -9.85
N LEU A 128 -10.18 0.73 -9.97
CA LEU A 128 -9.62 1.66 -10.94
C LEU A 128 -10.19 1.31 -12.33
N GLU A 129 -10.92 2.25 -12.91
CA GLU A 129 -11.41 2.14 -14.26
C GLU A 129 -10.24 2.40 -15.21
N ARG A 130 -10.05 1.51 -16.18
CA ARG A 130 -9.01 1.66 -17.21
C ARG A 130 -9.62 2.37 -18.39
N LEU A 131 -9.16 3.59 -18.64
CA LEU A 131 -9.66 4.43 -19.73
C LEU A 131 -8.99 4.10 -21.06
N VAL A 132 -7.65 3.99 -21.06
CA VAL A 132 -6.85 3.79 -22.28
C VAL A 132 -5.68 2.86 -22.01
N TRP A 133 -5.39 1.99 -22.97
CA TRP A 133 -4.23 1.12 -22.99
C TRP A 133 -3.22 1.58 -24.03
N ASN A 134 -1.94 1.71 -23.66
CA ASN A 134 -0.85 1.98 -24.60
C ASN A 134 0.43 1.22 -24.19
N GLY A 135 0.55 -0.02 -24.65
CA GLY A 135 1.69 -0.89 -24.32
C GLY A 135 1.77 -1.16 -22.81
N ASN A 136 2.85 -0.69 -22.15
CA ASN A 136 3.07 -0.84 -20.71
C ASN A 136 2.51 0.33 -19.89
N ALA A 137 1.90 1.33 -20.54
CA ALA A 137 1.27 2.47 -19.90
C ALA A 137 -0.26 2.37 -20.00
N GLN A 138 -0.94 2.74 -18.92
CA GLN A 138 -2.39 2.72 -18.80
C GLN A 138 -2.85 4.04 -18.21
N LEU A 139 -3.91 4.61 -18.80
CA LEU A 139 -4.63 5.73 -18.21
C LEU A 139 -5.73 5.14 -17.32
N VAL A 140 -5.68 5.42 -16.03
CA VAL A 140 -6.63 4.88 -15.04
C VAL A 140 -7.31 6.02 -14.30
N ILE A 141 -8.62 5.88 -14.04
CA ILE A 141 -9.36 6.83 -13.21
C ILE A 141 -9.97 6.09 -12.03
N GLN A 142 -9.80 6.66 -10.85
CA GLN A 142 -10.60 6.27 -9.70
C GLN A 142 -11.87 7.10 -9.74
N PRO A 143 -13.07 6.49 -9.65
CA PRO A 143 -14.32 7.26 -9.57
C PRO A 143 -14.22 8.35 -8.50
N GLY A 144 -14.63 9.58 -8.86
CA GLY A 144 -14.51 10.77 -8.01
C GLY A 144 -13.17 11.53 -8.08
N ARG A 145 -12.12 10.99 -8.71
CA ARG A 145 -10.89 11.77 -8.99
C ARG A 145 -11.12 12.68 -10.20
N ARG A 146 -10.72 13.95 -10.06
CA ARG A 146 -10.83 14.95 -11.13
C ARG A 146 -9.95 14.64 -12.35
N PHE A 147 -8.80 14.00 -12.14
CA PHE A 147 -7.83 13.70 -13.20
C PHE A 147 -7.43 12.22 -13.14
N PRO A 148 -7.37 11.53 -14.29
CA PRO A 148 -6.87 10.16 -14.35
C PRO A 148 -5.36 10.13 -14.07
N GLY A 149 -4.89 9.04 -13.47
CA GLY A 149 -3.48 8.76 -13.26
C GLY A 149 -2.88 7.98 -14.44
N LEU A 150 -1.58 8.15 -14.65
CA LEU A 150 -0.80 7.28 -15.53
C LEU A 150 -0.24 6.11 -14.70
N PHE A 151 -0.66 4.90 -15.02
CA PHE A 151 -0.10 3.68 -14.46
C PHE A 151 0.89 3.08 -15.45
N VAL A 152 2.17 2.98 -15.07
CA VAL A 152 3.22 2.41 -15.93
C VAL A 152 3.76 1.14 -15.26
N GLN A 153 3.75 0.03 -15.98
CA GLN A 153 4.19 -1.26 -15.45
C GLN A 153 5.72 -1.45 -15.62
N GLY A 154 6.38 -1.96 -14.57
CA GLY A 154 7.73 -2.53 -14.61
C GLY A 154 8.92 -1.57 -14.37
N ASP A 155 10.09 -2.07 -14.74
CA ASP A 155 11.44 -1.48 -14.93
C ASP A 155 11.47 -0.17 -15.73
N THR A 156 10.34 0.17 -16.35
CA THR A 156 10.06 1.45 -16.99
C THR A 156 10.12 2.62 -16.00
N LEU A 157 9.61 2.48 -14.77
CA LEU A 157 9.55 3.62 -13.81
C LEU A 157 10.94 4.14 -13.41
N SER A 158 11.90 3.22 -13.20
CA SER A 158 13.31 3.55 -12.91
C SER A 158 14.01 4.26 -14.08
N ASN A 159 13.54 4.08 -15.31
CA ASN A 159 14.10 4.74 -16.50
C ASN A 159 13.59 6.18 -16.68
N HIS A 160 12.64 6.63 -15.85
CA HIS A 160 11.92 7.89 -16.04
C HIS A 160 12.09 8.90 -14.90
N ILE A 161 12.69 8.50 -13.78
CA ILE A 161 12.83 9.36 -12.60
C ILE A 161 13.76 10.55 -12.84
N ASP A 162 14.78 10.45 -13.72
CA ASP A 162 15.76 11.54 -13.94
C ASP A 162 16.34 11.65 -15.38
N GLY A 163 15.58 11.34 -16.43
CA GLY A 163 16.10 11.30 -17.81
C GLY A 163 15.26 12.00 -18.89
N PRO A 164 15.81 12.19 -20.12
CA PRO A 164 15.15 12.83 -21.27
C PRO A 164 13.81 12.21 -21.70
N ARG A 165 13.43 11.07 -21.12
CA ARG A 165 12.16 10.37 -21.33
C ARG A 165 11.01 10.83 -20.42
N SER A 166 11.22 11.75 -19.48
CA SER A 166 10.11 12.35 -18.70
C SER A 166 9.17 13.18 -19.59
N ALA A 167 9.72 13.87 -20.59
CA ALA A 167 8.94 14.54 -21.63
C ALA A 167 8.14 13.56 -22.49
N GLU A 168 8.69 12.37 -22.77
CA GLU A 168 7.97 11.30 -23.49
C GLU A 168 6.79 10.76 -22.68
N LEU A 169 6.95 10.56 -21.37
CA LEU A 169 5.83 10.17 -20.49
C LEU A 169 4.73 11.23 -20.44
N LEU A 170 5.10 12.51 -20.36
CA LEU A 170 4.14 13.60 -20.38
C LEU A 170 3.38 13.63 -21.72
N ALA A 171 4.09 13.48 -22.83
CA ALA A 171 3.48 13.39 -24.16
C ALA A 171 2.56 12.16 -24.30
N TRP A 172 2.94 11.00 -23.76
CA TRP A 172 2.08 9.82 -23.73
C TRP A 172 0.83 10.04 -22.88
N TYR A 173 0.99 10.64 -21.69
CA TYR A 173 -0.14 10.98 -20.84
C TYR A 173 -1.12 11.92 -21.55
N GLU A 174 -0.63 12.97 -22.20
CA GLU A 174 -1.46 13.90 -22.97
C GLU A 174 -2.15 13.23 -24.16
N GLN A 175 -1.46 12.35 -24.89
CA GLN A 175 -2.04 11.58 -25.99
C GLN A 175 -3.15 10.63 -25.50
N MET A 176 -2.91 9.95 -24.38
CA MET A 176 -3.89 9.03 -23.80
C MET A 176 -5.10 9.78 -23.22
N MET A 177 -4.89 10.95 -22.60
CA MET A 177 -5.97 11.84 -22.19
C MET A 177 -6.82 12.25 -23.39
N ALA A 178 -6.19 12.67 -24.49
CA ALA A 178 -6.90 13.04 -25.72
C ALA A 178 -7.67 11.85 -26.32
N ALA A 179 -7.08 10.66 -26.34
CA ALA A 179 -7.75 9.43 -26.81
C ALA A 179 -8.95 9.04 -25.94
N ALA A 180 -8.91 9.36 -24.65
CA ALA A 180 -10.03 9.19 -23.71
C ALA A 180 -11.08 10.30 -23.81
N GLY A 181 -10.91 11.31 -24.68
CA GLY A 181 -11.78 12.47 -24.77
C GLY A 181 -11.66 13.44 -23.58
N LEU A 182 -10.55 13.41 -22.85
CA LEU A 182 -10.29 14.25 -21.68
C LEU A 182 -9.41 15.46 -22.07
N GLU A 183 -9.85 16.66 -21.71
CA GLU A 183 -9.11 17.91 -22.00
C GLU A 183 -7.84 18.08 -21.17
N ARG A 184 -6.92 18.93 -21.66
CA ARG A 184 -5.54 19.10 -21.18
C ARG A 184 -5.41 19.45 -19.68
N LEU A 185 -4.26 19.08 -19.11
CA LEU A 185 -3.88 19.39 -17.73
C LEU A 185 -3.93 20.90 -17.42
N PRO A 186 -4.36 21.30 -16.21
CA PRO A 186 -4.45 22.72 -15.82
C PRO A 186 -3.11 23.46 -15.81
N TYR A 187 -1.98 22.76 -15.90
CA TYR A 187 -0.63 23.33 -15.92
C TYR A 187 -0.06 23.53 -17.33
N SER A 188 -0.80 23.16 -18.38
CA SER A 188 -0.39 23.37 -19.77
C SER A 188 -0.86 24.74 -20.28
N ARG A 189 -0.07 25.77 -20.01
CA ARG A 189 -0.13 27.08 -20.69
C ARG A 189 1.21 27.39 -21.32
#